data_AF-A0A832N2C6-F1
#
_entry.id   AF-A0A832N2C6-F1
#
_cell.length_a   1.000
_cell.length_b   1.000
_cell.length_c   1.000
_cell.angle_alpha   90.00
_cell.angle_beta   90.00
_cell.angle_gamma   90.00
#
_symmetry.space_group_name_H-M   'P 1'
#
loop_
_entity.id
_entity.type
_entity.pdbx_description
1 polymer ?
#
loop_
_entity_poly.entity_id
_entity_poly.type
_entity_poly.pdbx_seq_one_letter_code
_entity_poly.pdbx_strand_id
1 'polypeptide(L)'
;MAKDGKPEFLKKPRAGGADDLKQIKGVGPKLEKLLNTMGVFHFDQVAGWRAKEVKWVDEHLEGFKGRVSRDEWVKQAKILAKGGKTEFSKKVEKGGVYAKNKK
;
A
#
# COMPACT_ATOMS: atom_id res chain seq x y z
N MET A 1 12.81 -2.64 14.93
CA MET A 1 11.60 -1.78 14.90
C MET A 1 11.96 -0.41 15.42
N ALA A 2 11.72 0.65 14.63
CA ALA A 2 12.11 2.02 14.97
C ALA A 2 11.40 2.50 16.26
N LYS A 3 12.12 3.22 17.11
CA LYS A 3 11.62 3.72 18.41
C LYS A 3 10.42 4.68 18.27
N ASP A 4 10.24 5.27 17.09
CA ASP A 4 9.25 6.33 16.82
C ASP A 4 7.97 5.84 16.14
N GLY A 5 7.83 4.52 15.92
CA GLY A 5 6.69 3.97 15.16
C GLY A 5 6.74 4.26 13.66
N LYS A 6 7.85 4.83 13.15
CA LYS A 6 8.09 4.96 11.71
C LYS A 6 8.25 3.56 11.07
N PRO A 7 7.52 3.25 9.99
CA PRO A 7 7.68 1.99 9.30
C PRO A 7 9.02 1.86 8.59
N GLU A 8 9.39 0.62 8.27
CA GLU A 8 10.60 0.34 7.50
C GLU A 8 10.40 0.70 6.02
N PHE A 9 11.12 1.72 5.60
CA PHE A 9 11.16 2.19 4.22
C PHE A 9 12.43 1.72 3.52
N LEU A 10 12.27 1.29 2.28
CA LEU A 10 13.36 0.90 1.41
C LEU A 10 13.79 2.10 0.56
N LYS A 11 15.08 2.17 0.22
CA LYS A 11 15.58 3.22 -0.69
C LYS A 11 15.15 2.97 -2.14
N LYS A 12 14.93 1.71 -2.51
CA LYS A 12 14.58 1.21 -3.85
C LYS A 12 13.79 -0.10 -3.72
N PRO A 13 12.99 -0.48 -4.74
CA PRO A 13 12.36 -1.80 -4.77
C PRO A 13 13.43 -2.91 -4.76
N ARG A 14 13.05 -4.08 -4.23
CA ARG A 14 13.92 -5.27 -4.22
C ARG A 14 14.05 -5.88 -5.62
N ALA A 15 14.94 -6.87 -5.75
CA ALA A 15 15.08 -7.66 -6.97
C ALA A 15 13.71 -8.27 -7.34
N GLY A 16 13.16 -7.88 -8.49
CA GLY A 16 11.79 -8.22 -8.92
C GLY A 16 10.89 -7.01 -9.18
N GLY A 17 11.31 -5.80 -8.80
CA GLY A 17 10.51 -4.57 -9.00
C GLY A 17 9.55 -4.29 -7.84
N ALA A 18 8.74 -3.25 -7.97
CA ALA A 18 7.72 -2.91 -6.95
C ALA A 18 6.43 -3.71 -7.19
N ASP A 19 5.71 -4.01 -6.11
CA ASP A 19 4.38 -4.58 -6.17
C ASP A 19 3.35 -3.53 -6.61
N ASP A 20 2.23 -3.98 -7.18
CA ASP A 20 1.11 -3.10 -7.55
C ASP A 20 0.29 -2.74 -6.30
N LEU A 21 0.77 -1.79 -5.49
CA LEU A 21 0.11 -1.39 -4.24
C LEU A 21 -1.34 -0.94 -4.46
N LYS A 22 -1.68 -0.48 -5.68
CA LYS A 22 -3.06 -0.26 -6.13
C LYS A 22 -4.01 -1.44 -5.91
N GLN A 23 -3.52 -2.67 -5.79
CA GLN A 23 -4.33 -3.85 -5.44
C GLN A 23 -4.92 -3.80 -4.02
N ILE A 24 -4.43 -2.90 -3.17
CA ILE A 24 -5.01 -2.62 -1.85
C ILE A 24 -6.14 -1.60 -2.03
N LYS A 25 -7.34 -1.93 -1.56
CA LYS A 25 -8.47 -1.00 -1.57
C LYS A 25 -8.12 0.26 -0.78
N GLY A 26 -8.36 1.42 -1.38
CA GLY A 26 -8.01 2.72 -0.81
C GLY A 26 -6.66 3.26 -1.29
N VAL A 27 -5.79 2.41 -1.85
CA VAL A 27 -4.53 2.82 -2.50
C VAL A 27 -4.80 3.11 -3.98
N GLY A 28 -4.96 4.38 -4.33
CA GLY A 28 -5.05 4.81 -5.72
C GLY A 28 -3.67 5.03 -6.38
N PRO A 29 -3.60 5.25 -7.70
CA PRO A 29 -2.35 5.49 -8.42
C PRO A 29 -1.55 6.68 -7.90
N LYS A 30 -2.22 7.73 -7.40
CA LYS A 30 -1.55 8.86 -6.75
C LYS A 30 -0.91 8.47 -5.41
N LEU A 31 -1.58 7.59 -4.67
CA LEU A 31 -1.17 7.19 -3.33
C LEU A 31 -0.04 6.16 -3.40
N GLU A 32 -0.11 5.23 -4.35
CA GLU A 32 1.00 4.34 -4.68
C GLU A 32 2.28 5.12 -5.02
N LYS A 33 2.18 6.17 -5.85
CA LYS A 33 3.34 7.02 -6.15
C LYS A 33 3.92 7.67 -4.88
N LEU A 34 3.07 8.19 -4.00
CA LEU A 34 3.52 8.78 -2.73
C LEU A 34 4.21 7.73 -1.86
N LEU A 35 3.62 6.54 -1.71
CA LEU A 35 4.17 5.42 -0.97
C LEU A 35 5.53 4.97 -1.54
N ASN A 36 5.64 4.85 -2.85
CA ASN A 36 6.90 4.53 -3.54
C ASN A 36 7.96 5.59 -3.26
N THR A 37 7.61 6.88 -3.32
CA THR A 37 8.54 7.98 -2.97
C THR A 37 8.98 7.91 -1.50
N MET A 38 8.10 7.49 -0.60
CA MET A 38 8.44 7.27 0.81
C MET A 38 9.29 6.01 1.05
N GLY A 39 9.38 5.11 0.07
CA GLY A 39 10.13 3.86 0.17
C GLY A 39 9.29 2.61 0.47
N VAL A 40 7.98 2.69 0.28
CA VAL A 40 7.06 1.56 0.37
C VAL A 40 6.79 1.05 -1.03
N PHE A 41 7.37 -0.10 -1.38
CA PHE A 41 7.26 -0.69 -2.71
C PHE A 41 6.53 -2.04 -2.69
N HIS A 42 6.38 -2.66 -1.52
CA HIS A 42 5.94 -4.05 -1.45
C HIS A 42 4.80 -4.30 -0.45
N PHE A 43 4.01 -5.34 -0.71
CA PHE A 43 2.90 -5.73 0.15
C PHE A 43 3.37 -6.19 1.54
N ASP A 44 4.52 -6.86 1.65
CA ASP A 44 5.05 -7.30 2.95
C ASP A 44 5.42 -6.13 3.88
N GLN A 45 5.87 -5.00 3.32
CA GLN A 45 6.15 -3.81 4.11
C GLN A 45 4.88 -3.33 4.80
N VAL A 46 3.79 -3.21 4.03
CA VAL A 46 2.47 -2.80 4.55
C VAL A 46 1.87 -3.87 5.47
N ALA A 47 2.06 -5.15 5.16
CA ALA A 47 1.60 -6.28 5.97
C ALA A 47 2.29 -6.33 7.36
N GLY A 48 3.52 -5.81 7.44
CA GLY A 48 4.31 -5.73 8.67
C GLY A 48 3.90 -4.60 9.60
N TRP A 49 3.15 -3.59 9.12
CA TRP A 49 2.78 -2.43 9.91
C TRP A 49 1.91 -2.80 11.12
N ARG A 50 2.32 -2.32 12.29
CA ARG A 50 1.52 -2.37 13.52
C ARG A 50 0.76 -1.06 13.70
N ALA A 51 -0.08 -0.99 14.73
CA ALA A 51 -0.92 0.19 15.02
C ALA A 51 -0.13 1.52 15.06
N LYS A 52 1.11 1.50 15.59
CA LYS A 52 1.99 2.68 15.62
C LYS A 52 2.43 3.12 14.22
N GLU A 53 2.79 2.17 13.36
CA GLU A 53 3.22 2.42 11.98
C GLU A 53 2.05 2.87 11.11
N VAL A 54 0.90 2.23 11.26
CA VAL A 54 -0.34 2.65 10.61
C VAL A 54 -0.66 4.09 10.98
N LYS A 55 -0.63 4.44 12.27
CA LYS A 55 -0.88 5.81 12.74
C LYS A 55 0.15 6.78 12.15
N TRP A 56 1.44 6.42 12.19
CA TRP A 56 2.50 7.25 11.62
C TRP A 56 2.24 7.53 10.13
N VAL A 57 1.95 6.50 9.33
CA VAL A 57 1.66 6.66 7.90
C VAL A 57 0.39 7.48 7.70
N ASP A 58 -0.68 7.22 8.45
CA ASP A 58 -1.91 8.00 8.36
C ASP A 58 -1.69 9.50 8.64
N GLU A 59 -0.77 9.87 9.54
CA GLU A 59 -0.47 11.28 9.80
C GLU A 59 0.46 11.91 8.75
N HIS A 60 1.33 11.11 8.13
CA HIS A 60 2.32 11.55 7.13
C HIS A 60 1.81 11.46 5.67
N LEU A 61 0.64 10.87 5.43
CA LEU A 61 -0.03 10.85 4.13
C LEU A 61 -0.79 12.15 3.89
N GLU A 62 -0.11 13.17 3.37
CA GLU A 62 -0.71 14.47 3.04
C GLU A 62 -1.89 14.35 2.07
N GLY A 63 -3.08 14.82 2.49
CA GLY A 63 -4.32 14.73 1.71
C GLY A 63 -5.02 13.37 1.74
N PHE A 64 -4.45 12.37 2.41
CA PHE A 64 -4.98 11.00 2.46
C PHE A 64 -5.01 10.42 3.89
N LYS A 65 -5.01 11.30 4.90
CA LYS A 65 -4.96 10.93 6.31
C LYS A 65 -6.11 10.00 6.71
N GLY A 66 -5.81 9.00 7.52
CA GLY A 66 -6.77 8.03 8.07
C GLY A 66 -7.17 6.89 7.11
N ARG A 67 -6.67 6.87 5.87
CA ARG A 67 -7.02 5.84 4.89
C ARG A 67 -6.40 4.48 5.18
N VAL A 68 -5.21 4.44 5.79
CA VAL A 68 -4.52 3.17 6.06
C VAL A 68 -5.33 2.34 7.05
N SER A 69 -5.80 2.97 8.12
CA SER A 69 -6.67 2.35 9.14
C SER A 69 -8.07 2.05 8.58
N ARG A 70 -8.72 3.05 7.98
CA ARG A 70 -10.12 2.97 7.53
C ARG A 70 -10.34 1.89 6.47
N ASP A 71 -9.40 1.77 5.53
CA ASP A 71 -9.49 0.79 4.44
C ASP A 71 -8.74 -0.52 4.80
N GLU A 72 -8.37 -0.76 6.06
CA GLU A 72 -7.73 -2.01 6.53
C GLU A 72 -6.53 -2.46 5.68
N TRP A 73 -5.62 -1.55 5.29
CA TRP A 73 -4.56 -1.87 4.33
C TRP A 73 -3.69 -3.04 4.77
N VAL A 74 -3.30 -3.08 6.05
CA VAL A 74 -2.46 -4.14 6.63
C VAL A 74 -3.07 -5.52 6.41
N LYS A 75 -4.39 -5.65 6.58
CA LYS A 75 -5.11 -6.92 6.43
C LYS A 75 -5.12 -7.39 4.97
N GLN A 76 -5.35 -6.47 4.04
CA GLN A 76 -5.33 -6.78 2.60
C GLN A 76 -3.91 -7.10 2.13
N ALA A 77 -2.92 -6.30 2.54
CA ALA A 77 -1.53 -6.49 2.22
C ALA A 77 -1.00 -7.84 2.72
N LYS A 78 -1.43 -8.30 3.91
CA LYS A 78 -1.10 -9.65 4.40
C LYS A 78 -1.58 -10.78 3.49
N ILE A 79 -2.72 -10.60 2.83
CA ILE A 79 -3.25 -11.59 1.88
C ILE A 79 -2.42 -11.55 0.60
N LEU A 80 -2.18 -10.35 0.06
CA LEU A 80 -1.42 -10.14 -1.19
C LEU A 80 0.04 -10.56 -1.07
N ALA A 81 0.69 -10.25 0.06
CA ALA A 81 2.08 -10.64 0.34
C ALA A 81 2.28 -12.16 0.41
N LYS A 82 1.21 -12.92 0.68
CA LYS A 82 1.22 -14.39 0.66
C LYS A 82 0.87 -14.97 -0.71
N GLY A 83 0.74 -14.13 -1.75
CA GLY A 83 0.26 -14.53 -3.07
C GLY A 83 -1.25 -14.74 -3.17
N GLY A 84 -2.01 -14.38 -2.13
CA GLY A 84 -3.47 -14.41 -2.14
C GLY A 84 -4.04 -13.25 -2.97
N LYS A 85 -5.34 -13.31 -3.25
CA LYS A 85 -6.06 -12.26 -4.00
C LYS A 85 -7.32 -11.86 -3.24
N THR A 86 -7.52 -10.55 -3.07
CA THR A 86 -8.76 -10.00 -2.50
C THR A 86 -9.79 -9.78 -3.60
N GLU A 87 -11.07 -9.67 -3.24
CA GLU A 87 -12.13 -9.31 -4.20
C GLU A 87 -11.82 -8.01 -4.95
N PHE A 88 -11.18 -7.05 -4.26
CA PHE A 88 -10.74 -5.80 -4.87
C PHE A 88 -9.54 -6.00 -5.80
N SER A 89 -8.50 -6.73 -5.37
CA SER A 89 -7.31 -6.96 -6.20
C SER A 89 -7.66 -7.68 -7.50
N LYS A 90 -8.58 -8.65 -7.46
CA LYS A 90 -9.10 -9.32 -8.66
C LYS A 90 -9.73 -8.34 -9.65
N LYS A 91 -10.45 -7.31 -9.15
CA LYS A 91 -11.05 -6.27 -10.02
C LYS A 91 -9.99 -5.35 -10.61
N VAL A 92 -8.94 -5.02 -9.85
CA VAL A 92 -7.79 -4.24 -10.31
C VAL A 92 -7.03 -4.99 -11.42
N GLU A 93 -6.76 -6.28 -11.22
CA GLU A 93 -6.10 -7.15 -12.22
C GLU A 93 -6.92 -7.26 -13.51
N LYS A 94 -8.25 -7.30 -13.41
CA LYS A 94 -9.17 -7.27 -14.56
C LYS A 94 -9.24 -5.89 -15.25
N GLY A 95 -8.49 -4.89 -14.77
CA GLY A 95 -8.41 -3.55 -15.34
C GLY A 95 -9.60 -2.65 -15.02
N GLY A 96 -10.64 -3.11 -14.33
CA GLY A 96 -11.90 -2.36 -14.17
C GLY A 96 -11.89 -1.22 -13.15
N VAL A 97 -10.82 -1.04 -12.37
CA VAL A 97 -10.79 -0.11 -11.23
C VAL A 97 -10.04 1.18 -11.53
N TYR A 98 -8.84 1.07 -12.13
CA TYR A 98 -7.98 2.22 -12.43
C TYR A 98 -7.74 2.44 -13.92
N ALA A 99 -8.37 1.66 -14.80
CA ALA A 99 -8.39 1.99 -16.22
C ALA A 99 -9.09 3.33 -16.41
N LYS A 100 -8.28 4.38 -16.54
CA LYS A 100 -8.73 5.70 -16.93
C LYS A 100 -8.79 5.75 -18.45
N ASN A 101 -9.99 6.02 -18.96
CA ASN A 101 -10.29 6.75 -20.18
C ASN A 101 -9.25 6.63 -21.29
N LYS A 102 -9.42 5.60 -22.11
CA LYS A 102 -9.03 5.68 -23.52
C LYS A 102 -10.03 6.67 -24.15
N LYS A 103 -9.66 7.93 -24.28
CA LYS A 103 -10.33 8.87 -25.18
C LYS A 103 -9.35 9.22 -26.28
#